data_AF-A0A3L7XPZ5-F1
#
_entry.id   AF-A0A3L7XPZ5-F1
#
_cell.length_a   1.000
_cell.length_b   1.000
_cell.length_c   1.000
_cell.angle_alpha   90.00
_cell.angle_beta   90.00
_cell.angle_gamma   90.00
#
_symmetry.space_group_name_H-M   'P 1'
#
loop_
_entity.id
_entity.type
_entity.pdbx_description
1 polymer ?
#
loop_
_entity_poly.entity_id
_entity_poly.type
_entity_poly.pdbx_seq_one_letter_code
_entity_poly.pdbx_strand_id
1 'polypeptide(L)'
;MTSRSALRSQPQLNLMRPLPLLLAAYIAAGVLYALATPTFEASDEVWHYGFVRELADGRGLPVQVPGVLTSYRQVGSQAPLYYGVAAVLTGWVDD
;
A
#
# COMPACT_ATOMS: atom_id res chain seq x y z
N MET A 1 -3.45 -61.75 3.91
CA MET A 1 -4.14 -60.45 4.02
C MET A 1 -3.16 -59.44 4.58
N THR A 2 -3.06 -58.31 3.89
CA THR A 2 -1.89 -57.44 3.75
C THR A 2 -1.58 -56.56 4.95
N SER A 3 -0.28 -56.46 5.22
CA SER A 3 0.37 -55.62 6.24
C SER A 3 0.02 -54.14 6.06
N ARG A 4 -0.56 -53.52 7.08
CA ARG A 4 -0.73 -52.06 7.19
C ARG A 4 0.60 -51.45 7.64
N SER A 5 1.55 -51.36 6.71
CA SER A 5 2.84 -50.72 6.93
C SER A 5 2.72 -49.20 6.76
N ALA A 6 2.91 -48.50 7.88
CA ALA A 6 3.49 -47.16 8.00
C ALA A 6 2.97 -46.06 7.05
N LEU A 7 1.88 -45.39 7.45
CA LEU A 7 1.71 -43.98 7.12
C LEU A 7 2.83 -43.19 7.82
N ARG A 8 3.92 -42.98 7.08
CA ARG A 8 5.04 -42.11 7.44
C ARG A 8 4.50 -40.74 7.85
N SER A 9 4.61 -40.40 9.13
CA SER A 9 4.32 -39.06 9.62
C SER A 9 5.27 -38.08 8.93
N GLN A 10 4.77 -37.31 7.98
CA GLN A 10 5.52 -36.19 7.44
C GLN A 10 5.78 -35.23 8.60
N PRO A 11 7.02 -34.77 8.83
CA PRO A 11 7.24 -33.70 9.79
C PRO A 11 6.41 -32.50 9.31
N GLN A 12 5.40 -32.12 10.07
CA GLN A 12 4.73 -30.85 9.86
C GLN A 12 5.79 -29.78 10.16
N LEU A 13 6.49 -29.32 9.13
CA LEU A 13 7.26 -28.09 9.20
C LEU A 13 6.27 -27.04 9.69
N ASN A 14 6.38 -26.62 10.95
CA ASN A 14 5.53 -25.59 11.54
C ASN A 14 5.72 -24.32 10.72
N LEU A 15 4.88 -24.13 9.70
CA LEU A 15 4.96 -23.06 8.70
C LEU A 15 4.94 -21.65 9.35
N MET A 16 4.49 -21.58 10.60
CA MET A 16 4.42 -20.36 11.39
C MET A 16 5.72 -19.96 12.10
N ARG A 17 6.72 -20.86 12.22
CA ARG A 17 8.01 -20.55 12.86
C ARG A 17 8.85 -19.50 12.11
N PRO A 18 8.96 -19.53 10.76
CA PRO A 18 9.70 -18.50 10.04
C PRO A 18 8.89 -17.22 9.78
N LEU A 19 7.57 -17.22 10.02
CA LEU A 19 6.70 -16.10 9.68
C LEU A 19 7.13 -14.77 10.35
N PRO A 20 7.45 -14.71 11.66
CA PRO A 20 7.89 -13.46 12.28
C PRO A 20 9.17 -12.92 11.67
N LEU A 21 10.10 -13.81 11.33
CA LEU A 21 11.39 -13.43 10.73
C LEU A 21 11.20 -12.91 9.30
N LEU A 22 10.29 -13.51 8.53
CA LEU A 22 9.93 -13.06 7.19
C LEU A 22 9.21 -11.71 7.23
N LEU A 23 8.28 -11.51 8.16
CA LEU A 23 7.62 -10.21 8.36
C LEU A 23 8.62 -9.13 8.77
N ALA A 24 9.54 -9.44 9.68
CA ALA A 24 10.60 -8.51 10.08
C ALA A 24 11.50 -8.14 8.90
N ALA A 25 11.91 -9.11 8.08
CA ALA A 25 12.71 -8.88 6.88
C ALA A 25 11.94 -8.03 5.84
N TYR A 26 10.65 -8.30 5.64
CA TYR A 26 9.79 -7.53 4.74
C TYR A 26 9.67 -6.06 5.18
N ILE A 27 9.39 -5.82 6.47
CA ILE A 27 9.29 -4.46 7.02
C ILE A 27 10.63 -3.74 6.90
N ALA A 28 11.74 -4.39 7.27
CA ALA A 28 13.07 -3.80 7.15
C ALA A 28 13.40 -3.40 5.70
N ALA A 29 13.12 -4.27 4.74
CA ALA A 29 13.30 -3.97 3.32
C ALA A 29 12.41 -2.80 2.86
N GLY A 30 11.14 -2.77 3.28
CA GLY A 30 10.20 -1.70 2.95
C GLY A 30 10.64 -0.34 3.50
N VAL A 31 11.12 -0.30 4.75
CA VAL A 31 11.65 0.94 5.37
C VAL A 31 12.91 1.41 4.65
N LEU A 32 13.85 0.51 4.35
CA LEU A 32 15.05 0.86 3.59
C LEU A 32 14.71 1.41 2.21
N TYR A 33 13.75 0.80 1.52
CA TYR A 33 13.27 1.28 0.22
C TYR A 33 12.65 2.68 0.33
N ALA A 34 11.81 2.92 1.34
CA ALA A 34 11.17 4.22 1.57
C ALA A 34 12.18 5.33 1.92
N LEU A 35 13.27 5.01 2.63
CA LEU A 35 14.31 5.97 2.98
C LEU A 35 15.29 6.23 1.82
N ALA A 36 15.53 5.23 0.97
CA ALA A 36 16.45 5.33 -0.16
C ALA A 36 15.81 5.99 -1.39
N THR A 37 14.48 5.98 -1.49
CA THR A 37 13.72 6.59 -2.59
C THR A 37 13.34 8.01 -2.18
N PRO A 38 13.82 9.07 -2.88
CA PRO A 38 13.40 10.43 -2.58
C PRO A 38 11.88 10.57 -2.73
N THR A 39 11.29 11.43 -1.90
CA THR A 39 9.85 11.74 -1.98
C THR A 39 9.50 12.22 -3.38
N PHE A 40 8.41 11.68 -3.93
CA PHE A 40 7.90 11.94 -5.27
C PHE A 40 8.72 11.40 -6.44
N GLU A 41 9.76 10.60 -6.18
CA GLU A 41 10.52 9.90 -7.22
C GLU A 41 9.81 8.60 -7.66
N ALA A 42 9.03 7.97 -6.77
CA ALA A 42 8.27 6.79 -7.15
C ALA A 42 7.10 7.17 -8.09
N SER A 43 6.85 6.28 -9.07
CA SER A 43 6.09 6.52 -10.31
C SER A 43 4.72 7.20 -10.16
N ASP A 44 4.04 7.06 -9.02
CA ASP A 44 2.68 7.57 -8.82
C ASP A 44 2.46 8.39 -7.53
N GLU A 45 3.49 8.61 -6.71
CA GLU A 45 3.36 9.29 -5.41
C GLU A 45 2.76 10.69 -5.53
N VAL A 46 3.16 11.45 -6.57
CA VAL A 46 2.63 12.79 -6.84
C VAL A 46 1.12 12.76 -7.09
N TRP A 47 0.62 11.73 -7.77
CA TRP A 47 -0.79 11.63 -8.13
C TRP A 47 -1.64 11.19 -6.93
N HIS A 48 -1.08 10.32 -6.08
CA HIS A 48 -1.70 10.00 -4.78
C HIS A 48 -1.82 11.23 -3.90
N TYR A 49 -0.75 12.03 -3.79
CA TYR A 49 -0.78 13.28 -3.06
C TYR A 49 -1.78 14.28 -3.67
N GLY A 50 -1.86 14.36 -5.00
CA GLY A 50 -2.86 15.15 -5.70
C GLY A 50 -4.29 14.83 -5.26
N PHE A 51 -4.64 13.55 -5.11
CA PHE A 51 -5.96 13.14 -4.59
C PHE A 51 -6.13 13.61 -3.14
N VAL A 52 -5.16 13.34 -2.27
CA VAL A 52 -5.20 13.78 -0.87
C VAL A 52 -5.45 15.29 -0.77
N ARG A 53 -4.79 16.08 -1.62
CA ARG A 53 -4.93 17.54 -1.65
C ARG A 53 -6.31 18.00 -2.12
N GLU A 54 -6.94 17.32 -3.09
CA GLU A 54 -8.35 17.61 -3.47
C GLU A 54 -9.29 17.49 -2.26
N LEU A 55 -9.10 16.44 -1.46
CA LEU A 55 -9.93 16.19 -0.29
C LEU A 55 -9.62 17.15 0.85
N ALA A 56 -8.34 17.37 1.14
CA ALA A 56 -7.88 18.27 2.20
C ALA A 56 -8.35 19.71 1.96
N ASP A 57 -8.35 20.16 0.70
CA ASP A 57 -8.77 21.51 0.32
C ASP A 57 -10.30 21.65 0.16
N GLY A 58 -11.06 20.59 0.46
CA GLY A 58 -12.53 20.60 0.39
C GLY A 58 -13.12 20.64 -1.03
N ARG A 59 -12.34 20.29 -2.07
CA ARG A 59 -12.80 20.26 -3.47
C ARG A 59 -13.69 19.04 -3.78
N GLY A 60 -13.75 18.08 -2.86
CA GLY A 60 -14.60 16.89 -2.96
C GLY A 60 -13.89 15.73 -3.63
N LEU A 61 -14.67 14.70 -3.98
CA LEU A 61 -14.12 13.50 -4.63
C LEU A 61 -13.61 13.83 -6.05
N PRO A 62 -12.43 13.30 -6.44
CA PRO A 62 -11.95 13.40 -7.80
C PRO A 62 -12.95 12.89 -8.83
N VAL A 63 -13.11 13.66 -9.91
CA VAL A 63 -13.94 13.28 -11.05
C VAL A 63 -13.04 13.13 -12.28
N GLN A 64 -13.14 11.99 -12.97
CA GLN A 64 -12.42 11.76 -14.21
C GLN A 64 -13.12 12.44 -15.37
N VAL A 65 -12.39 13.29 -16.09
CA VAL A 65 -12.88 13.95 -17.31
C VAL A 65 -11.93 13.63 -18.46
N PRO A 66 -12.39 12.97 -19.54
CA PRO A 66 -11.54 12.64 -20.68
C PRO A 66 -10.85 13.89 -21.26
N GLY A 67 -9.53 13.78 -21.49
CA GLY A 67 -8.73 14.87 -22.05
C GLY A 67 -8.32 15.98 -21.06
N VAL A 68 -8.76 15.91 -19.80
CA VAL A 68 -8.36 16.87 -18.75
C VAL A 68 -7.23 16.29 -17.92
N LEU A 69 -6.11 17.01 -17.86
CA LEU A 69 -4.99 16.68 -16.98
C LEU A 69 -5.27 17.23 -15.57
N THR A 70 -5.39 16.34 -14.59
CA THR A 70 -5.60 16.66 -13.18
C THR A 70 -4.36 16.30 -12.36
N SER A 71 -4.26 16.85 -11.15
CA SER A 71 -3.20 16.53 -10.17
C SER A 71 -3.20 15.04 -9.80
N TYR A 72 -4.38 14.44 -9.69
CA TYR A 72 -4.59 13.03 -9.33
C TYR A 72 -4.59 12.05 -10.51
N ARG A 73 -4.57 12.54 -11.77
CA ARG A 73 -4.63 11.71 -12.99
C ARG A 73 -5.57 10.50 -12.87
N GLN A 74 -5.15 9.31 -13.30
CA GLN A 74 -5.91 8.06 -13.20
C GLN A 74 -6.13 7.58 -11.75
N VAL A 75 -5.36 8.08 -10.76
CA VAL A 75 -5.49 7.71 -9.35
C VAL A 75 -6.82 8.19 -8.76
N GLY A 76 -7.42 9.25 -9.34
CA GLY A 76 -8.75 9.73 -8.95
C GLY A 76 -9.87 8.68 -9.06
N SER A 77 -9.66 7.57 -9.78
CA SER A 77 -10.63 6.47 -9.88
C SER A 77 -10.52 5.43 -8.75
N GLN A 78 -9.53 5.55 -7.86
CA GLN A 78 -9.32 4.61 -6.76
C GLN A 78 -10.31 4.84 -5.61
N ALA A 79 -10.47 3.83 -4.77
CA ALA A 79 -11.37 3.92 -3.61
C ALA A 79 -10.92 5.01 -2.63
N PRO A 80 -11.83 5.85 -2.12
CA PRO A 80 -11.47 7.10 -1.44
C PRO A 80 -11.01 6.93 0.01
N LEU A 81 -11.18 5.76 0.64
CA LEU A 81 -10.95 5.59 2.08
C LEU A 81 -9.53 5.97 2.50
N TYR A 82 -8.53 5.46 1.77
CA TYR A 82 -7.12 5.75 2.03
C TYR A 82 -6.84 7.27 1.94
N TYR A 83 -7.32 7.90 0.88
CA TYR A 83 -7.10 9.32 0.63
C TYR A 83 -7.83 10.21 1.63
N GLY A 84 -9.03 9.82 2.06
CA GLY A 84 -9.80 10.56 3.06
C GLY A 84 -9.12 10.54 4.44
N VAL A 85 -8.58 9.39 4.85
CA VAL A 85 -7.79 9.30 6.09
C VAL A 85 -6.54 10.16 5.99
N ALA A 86 -5.80 10.08 4.87
CA ALA A 86 -4.63 10.91 4.65
C ALA A 86 -4.97 12.40 4.70
N ALA A 87 -6.05 12.82 4.03
CA ALA A 87 -6.48 14.23 4.00
C ALA A 87 -6.82 14.77 5.40
N VAL A 88 -7.46 13.98 6.26
CA VAL A 88 -7.71 14.36 7.66
C VAL A 88 -6.41 14.50 8.44
N LEU A 89 -5.46 13.58 8.26
CA LEU A 89 -4.19 13.57 8.98
C LEU A 89 -3.23 14.68 8.53
N THR A 90 -3.32 15.12 7.28
CA THR A 90 -2.39 16.08 6.67
C THR A 90 -3.03 17.42 6.30
N GLY A 91 -4.33 17.62 6.54
CA GLY A 91 -5.06 18.83 6.12
C GLY A 91 -4.62 20.13 6.80
N TRP A 92 -3.76 20.05 7.82
CA TRP A 92 -3.15 21.20 8.49
C TRP A 92 -1.84 21.65 7.83
N VAL A 93 -1.34 20.91 6.84
CA VAL A 93 -0.08 21.20 6.15
C VAL A 93 -0.32 22.22 5.04
N ASP A 94 0.31 23.38 5.19
CA ASP A 94 0.31 24.45 4.18
C ASP A 94 1.24 24.13 3.00
N ASP A 95 1.10 24.87 1.90
CA ASP A 95 1.93 24.76 0.68
C ASP A 95 3.27 25.51 0.79
#